data_AF-A0A7W1FXI1-F1
#
_entry.id   AF-A0A7W1FXI1-F1
#
_cell.length_a   1.000
_cell.length_b   1.000
_cell.length_c   1.000
_cell.angle_alpha   90.00
_cell.angle_beta   90.00
_cell.angle_gamma   90.00
#
_symmetry.space_group_name_H-M   'P 1'
#
loop_
_entity.id
_entity.type
_entity.pdbx_description
1 polymer ?
#
loop_
_entity_poly.entity_id
_entity_poly.type
_entity_poly.pdbx_seq_one_letter_code
_entity_poly.pdbx_strand_id
1 'polypeptide(L)'
;MAILDKLFELIKSLTKQEKIYFKTYAKGSKGNTKKYIQLFDAIANQKEYNEQKIRKQFKDEQFIKQLPVAKDYLYKMIMKALRNFDNFNPLIHIVLQKMLHEVNILYDKALYNSCEKVINKAKKLAEESEQFLYLSYVLDWERKILLSQGES
;
A
#
# COMPACT_ATOMS: atom_id res chain seq x y z
N MET A 1 3.69 -18.00 27.87
CA MET A 1 3.92 -17.74 26.44
C MET A 1 2.60 -17.28 25.86
N ALA A 2 2.41 -15.96 25.69
CA ALA A 2 1.16 -15.45 25.15
C ALA A 2 1.07 -15.88 23.68
N ILE A 3 0.04 -16.66 23.34
CA ILE A 3 -0.25 -17.00 21.94
C ILE A 3 -0.59 -15.67 21.27
N LEU A 4 0.37 -15.12 20.51
CA LEU A 4 0.17 -13.87 19.79
C LEU A 4 -0.93 -14.07 18.74
N ASP A 5 -1.84 -13.12 18.69
CA ASP A 5 -2.95 -13.19 17.76
C ASP A 5 -2.52 -12.70 16.37
N LYS A 6 -2.47 -13.61 15.40
CA LYS A 6 -2.03 -13.32 14.02
C LYS A 6 -2.79 -12.16 13.37
N LEU A 7 -4.07 -11.99 13.69
CA LEU A 7 -4.87 -10.89 13.16
C LEU A 7 -4.48 -9.55 13.79
N PHE A 8 -4.22 -9.53 15.11
CA PHE A 8 -3.72 -8.33 15.77
C PHE A 8 -2.35 -7.91 15.22
N GLU A 9 -1.42 -8.85 15.07
CA GLU A 9 -0.12 -8.59 14.45
C GLU A 9 -0.26 -7.97 13.06
N LEU A 10 -1.08 -8.59 12.19
CA LEU A 10 -1.33 -8.07 10.86
C LEU A 10 -1.89 -6.65 10.89
N ILE A 11 -2.92 -6.39 11.71
CA ILE A 11 -3.53 -5.05 11.81
C ILE A 11 -2.52 -4.01 12.31
N LYS A 12 -1.60 -4.41 13.18
CA LYS A 12 -0.54 -3.54 13.71
C LYS A 12 0.57 -3.27 12.71
N SER A 13 0.89 -4.21 11.83
CA SER A 13 1.88 -4.01 10.78
C SER A 13 1.40 -3.08 9.66
N LEU A 14 0.08 -2.89 9.50
CA LEU A 14 -0.44 -2.04 8.43
C LEU A 14 -0.04 -0.57 8.58
N THR A 15 0.40 0.01 7.47
CA THR A 15 0.63 1.46 7.31
C THR A 15 -0.69 2.23 7.40
N LYS A 16 -0.60 3.55 7.57
CA LYS A 16 -1.78 4.42 7.58
C LYS A 16 -2.58 4.30 6.27
N GLN A 17 -1.88 4.22 5.13
CA GLN A 17 -2.52 4.16 3.82
C GLN A 17 -3.25 2.83 3.62
N GLU A 18 -2.62 1.71 3.98
CA GLU A 18 -3.23 0.38 3.92
C GLU A 18 -4.49 0.27 4.79
N LYS A 19 -4.47 0.86 5.99
CA LYS A 19 -5.64 0.92 6.88
C LYS A 19 -6.79 1.70 6.24
N ILE A 20 -6.50 2.84 5.62
CA ILE A 20 -7.49 3.66 4.90
C ILE A 20 -8.05 2.86 3.71
N TYR A 21 -7.17 2.26 2.91
CA TYR A 21 -7.55 1.47 1.76
C TYR A 21 -8.45 0.30 2.14
N PHE A 22 -8.09 -0.49 3.17
CA PHE A 22 -8.91 -1.58 3.66
C PHE A 22 -10.33 -1.12 4.03
N LYS A 23 -10.46 0.01 4.76
CA LYS A 23 -11.77 0.55 5.12
C LYS A 23 -12.59 0.95 3.89
N THR A 24 -11.97 1.58 2.91
CA THR A 24 -12.63 1.93 1.64
C THR A 24 -13.05 0.68 0.87
N TYR A 25 -12.15 -0.31 0.76
CA TYR A 25 -12.41 -1.60 0.13
C TYR A 25 -13.58 -2.36 0.78
N ALA A 26 -13.62 -2.38 2.11
CA ALA A 26 -14.69 -3.04 2.87
C ALA A 26 -16.04 -2.34 2.70
N LYS A 27 -16.08 -1.01 2.62
CA LYS A 27 -17.32 -0.24 2.35
C LYS A 27 -17.91 -0.52 0.97
N GLY A 28 -17.07 -0.74 -0.05
CA GLY A 28 -17.51 -1.05 -1.42
C GLY A 28 -17.88 -2.52 -1.65
N SER A 29 -17.59 -3.42 -0.70
CA SER A 29 -17.86 -4.85 -0.81
C SER A 29 -19.34 -5.18 -0.50
N LYS A 30 -19.96 -6.05 -1.30
CA LYS A 30 -21.36 -6.48 -1.10
C LYS A 30 -21.50 -7.26 0.23
N GLY A 31 -22.48 -6.90 1.06
CA GLY A 31 -22.83 -7.60 2.31
C GLY A 31 -22.70 -6.72 3.56
N ASN A 32 -22.99 -7.29 4.74
CA ASN A 32 -22.87 -6.58 6.03
C ASN A 32 -21.39 -6.53 6.48
N THR A 33 -20.61 -5.67 5.82
CA THR A 33 -19.17 -5.46 6.08
C THR A 33 -18.90 -4.46 7.21
N LYS A 34 -19.93 -3.70 7.62
CA LYS A 34 -19.84 -2.69 8.70
C LYS A 34 -19.28 -3.28 9.99
N LYS A 35 -19.74 -4.47 10.38
CA LYS A 35 -19.25 -5.19 11.57
C LYS A 35 -17.76 -5.51 11.51
N TYR A 36 -17.21 -5.79 10.33
CA TYR A 36 -15.79 -6.11 10.16
C TYR A 36 -14.92 -4.85 10.21
N ILE A 37 -15.43 -3.71 9.74
CA ILE A 37 -14.77 -2.41 9.93
C ILE A 37 -14.73 -2.05 11.43
N GLN A 38 -15.84 -2.24 12.14
CA GLN A 38 -15.89 -1.99 13.59
C GLN A 38 -14.96 -2.92 14.37
N LEU A 39 -14.93 -4.22 14.04
CA LEU A 39 -14.03 -5.19 14.65
C LEU A 39 -12.56 -4.84 14.37
N PHE A 40 -12.25 -4.45 13.14
CA PHE A 40 -10.93 -3.97 12.76
C PHE A 40 -10.49 -2.77 13.62
N ASP A 41 -11.37 -1.76 13.77
CA ASP A 41 -11.07 -0.57 14.57
C ASP A 41 -10.88 -0.89 16.05
N ALA A 42 -11.71 -1.78 16.60
CA ALA A 42 -11.56 -2.22 17.97
C ALA A 42 -10.20 -2.91 18.21
N ILE A 43 -9.76 -3.78 17.29
CA ILE A 43 -8.45 -4.46 17.38
C ILE A 43 -7.30 -3.45 17.16
N ALA A 44 -7.42 -2.57 16.17
CA ALA A 44 -6.41 -1.57 15.84
C ALA A 44 -6.13 -0.60 16.99
N ASN A 45 -7.15 -0.27 17.79
CA ASN A 45 -7.06 0.65 18.93
C ASN A 45 -6.46 0.02 20.20
N GLN A 46 -6.34 -1.31 20.26
CA GLN A 46 -5.72 -1.96 21.42
C GLN A 46 -4.21 -1.79 21.41
N LYS A 47 -3.59 -1.48 22.57
CA LYS A 47 -2.12 -1.48 22.69
C LYS A 47 -1.55 -2.91 22.70
N GLU A 48 -2.23 -3.80 23.39
CA GLU A 48 -1.95 -5.23 23.47
C GLU A 48 -3.24 -5.99 23.21
N TYR A 49 -3.14 -7.14 22.55
CA TYR A 49 -4.31 -7.94 22.20
C TYR A 49 -5.08 -8.39 23.45
N ASN A 50 -6.36 -8.05 23.53
CA ASN A 50 -7.25 -8.47 24.60
C ASN A 50 -8.63 -8.87 24.04
N GLU A 51 -8.83 -10.17 23.89
CA GLU A 51 -10.07 -10.73 23.34
C GLU A 51 -11.28 -10.45 24.24
N GLN A 52 -11.11 -10.46 25.56
CA GLN A 52 -12.22 -10.20 26.48
C GLN A 52 -12.77 -8.79 26.33
N LYS A 53 -11.91 -7.79 26.09
CA LYS A 53 -12.36 -6.42 25.80
C LYS A 53 -13.19 -6.35 24.52
N ILE A 54 -12.80 -7.07 23.47
CA ILE A 54 -13.56 -7.17 22.23
C ILE A 54 -14.93 -7.80 22.49
N ARG A 55 -14.97 -8.92 23.22
CA ARG A 55 -16.23 -9.60 23.59
C ARG A 55 -17.16 -8.71 24.41
N LYS A 56 -16.62 -7.94 25.35
CA LYS A 56 -17.40 -6.98 26.15
C LYS A 56 -17.94 -5.83 25.30
N GLN A 57 -17.13 -5.28 24.40
CA GLN A 57 -17.52 -4.16 23.53
C GLN A 57 -18.66 -4.52 22.58
N PHE A 58 -18.66 -5.74 22.05
CA PHE A 58 -19.62 -6.19 21.05
C PHE A 58 -20.59 -7.26 21.59
N LYS A 59 -20.86 -7.26 22.90
CA LYS A 59 -21.67 -8.28 23.58
C LYS A 59 -23.04 -8.53 22.94
N ASP A 60 -23.63 -7.50 22.35
CA ASP A 60 -24.97 -7.52 21.74
C ASP A 60 -24.94 -7.89 20.23
N GLU A 61 -23.74 -8.03 19.66
CA GLU A 61 -23.55 -8.37 18.25
C GLU A 61 -23.52 -9.88 18.02
N GLN A 62 -24.28 -10.36 17.04
CA GLN A 62 -24.40 -11.81 16.77
C GLN A 62 -23.06 -12.45 16.38
N PHE A 63 -22.14 -11.72 15.74
CA PHE A 63 -20.87 -12.26 15.28
C PHE A 63 -19.90 -12.62 16.43
N ILE A 64 -20.11 -12.07 17.63
CA ILE A 64 -19.26 -12.38 18.80
C ILE A 64 -19.42 -13.81 19.29
N LYS A 65 -20.59 -14.43 19.06
CA LYS A 65 -20.80 -15.85 19.34
C LYS A 65 -19.82 -16.74 18.57
N GLN A 66 -19.38 -16.28 17.39
CA GLN A 66 -18.41 -16.98 16.54
C GLN A 66 -17.20 -16.07 16.24
N LEU A 67 -16.66 -15.43 17.28
CA LEU A 67 -15.53 -14.51 17.13
C LEU A 67 -14.32 -15.12 16.38
N PRO A 68 -13.92 -16.38 16.58
CA PRO A 68 -12.83 -16.98 15.79
C PRO A 68 -13.10 -16.97 14.27
N VAL A 69 -14.34 -17.29 13.87
CA VAL A 69 -14.77 -17.27 12.45
C VAL A 69 -14.79 -15.84 11.91
N ALA A 70 -15.31 -14.90 12.70
CA ALA A 70 -15.34 -13.49 12.32
C ALA A 70 -13.93 -12.92 12.13
N LYS A 71 -12.97 -13.35 12.95
CA LYS A 71 -11.55 -12.97 12.84
C LYS A 71 -10.87 -13.58 11.63
N ASP A 72 -11.10 -14.86 11.34
CA ASP A 72 -10.57 -15.50 10.13
C ASP A 72 -11.11 -14.81 8.86
N TYR A 73 -12.40 -14.49 8.85
CA TYR A 73 -12.99 -13.74 7.74
C TYR A 73 -12.39 -12.33 7.60
N LEU A 74 -12.23 -11.60 8.71
CA LEU A 74 -11.59 -10.29 8.71
C LEU A 74 -10.13 -10.37 8.22
N TYR A 75 -9.37 -11.36 8.65
CA TYR A 75 -8.01 -11.61 8.16
C TYR A 75 -8.00 -11.80 6.63
N LYS A 76 -8.86 -12.67 6.11
CA LYS A 76 -9.00 -12.92 4.66
C LYS A 76 -9.41 -11.66 3.89
N MET A 77 -10.30 -10.84 4.46
CA MET A 77 -10.69 -9.55 3.87
C MET A 77 -9.52 -8.58 3.80
N ILE A 78 -8.74 -8.44 4.89
CA ILE A 78 -7.55 -7.57 4.91
C ILE A 78 -6.56 -8.03 3.85
N MET A 79 -6.24 -9.33 3.82
CA MET A 79 -5.31 -9.88 2.84
C MET A 79 -5.78 -9.67 1.39
N LYS A 80 -7.09 -9.76 1.14
CA LYS A 80 -7.66 -9.46 -0.19
C LYS A 80 -7.57 -7.97 -0.54
N ALA A 81 -7.81 -7.09 0.43
CA ALA A 81 -7.63 -5.65 0.24
C ALA A 81 -6.17 -5.33 -0.07
N LEU A 82 -5.21 -5.86 0.69
CA LEU A 82 -3.78 -5.63 0.45
C LEU A 82 -3.34 -6.11 -0.93
N ARG A 83 -3.73 -7.31 -1.35
CA ARG A 83 -3.45 -7.77 -2.72
C ARG A 83 -4.00 -6.82 -3.79
N ASN A 84 -5.17 -6.21 -3.56
CA ASN A 84 -5.74 -5.25 -4.50
C ASN A 84 -5.04 -3.89 -4.43
N PHE A 85 -4.55 -3.49 -3.25
CA PHE A 85 -3.69 -2.31 -3.08
C PHE A 85 -2.39 -2.50 -3.86
N ASP A 86 -1.76 -3.67 -3.74
CA ASP A 86 -0.56 -4.04 -4.49
C ASP A 86 -0.83 -4.15 -5.99
N ASN A 87 -2.04 -4.53 -6.41
CA ASN A 87 -2.44 -4.58 -7.83
C ASN A 87 -2.68 -3.20 -8.48
N PHE A 88 -2.74 -2.10 -7.73
CA PHE A 88 -2.60 -0.76 -8.32
C PHE A 88 -1.14 -0.46 -8.72
N ASN A 89 -0.18 -1.12 -8.07
CA ASN A 89 1.24 -0.98 -8.29
C ASN A 89 1.77 -1.47 -9.66
N PRO A 90 1.30 -2.58 -10.27
CA PRO A 90 1.75 -2.99 -11.61
C PRO A 90 1.44 -1.95 -12.69
N LEU A 91 0.37 -1.15 -12.56
CA LEU A 91 0.13 -0.06 -13.51
C LEU A 91 1.17 1.05 -13.36
N ILE A 92 1.52 1.41 -12.12
CA ILE A 92 2.54 2.41 -11.82
C ILE A 92 3.91 1.96 -12.32
N HIS A 93 4.25 0.70 -12.09
CA HIS A 93 5.45 0.05 -12.63
C HIS A 93 5.52 0.17 -14.15
N ILE A 94 4.44 -0.16 -14.86
CA ILE A 94 4.37 -0.03 -16.32
C ILE A 94 4.54 1.44 -16.76
N VAL A 95 3.93 2.39 -16.04
CA VAL A 95 4.08 3.82 -16.34
C VAL A 95 5.52 4.27 -16.15
N LEU A 96 6.14 3.94 -15.02
CA LEU A 96 7.54 4.27 -14.73
C LEU A 96 8.51 3.64 -15.74
N GLN A 97 8.29 2.38 -16.14
CA GLN A 97 9.07 1.74 -17.21
C GLN A 97 8.95 2.49 -18.53
N LYS A 98 7.74 2.91 -18.93
CA LYS A 98 7.53 3.68 -20.16
C LYS A 98 8.25 5.03 -20.10
N MET A 99 8.19 5.72 -18.96
CA MET A 99 8.88 7.00 -18.76
C MET A 99 10.40 6.82 -18.84
N LEU A 100 10.96 5.78 -18.24
CA LEU A 100 12.40 5.47 -18.34
C LEU A 100 12.81 5.11 -19.78
N HIS A 101 11.96 4.40 -20.51
CA HIS A 101 12.19 4.12 -21.92
C HIS A 101 12.17 5.41 -22.78
N GLU A 102 11.23 6.32 -22.49
CA GLU A 102 11.17 7.64 -23.12
C GLU A 102 12.45 8.45 -22.84
N VAL A 103 12.94 8.45 -21.60
CA VAL A 103 14.23 9.08 -21.24
C VAL A 103 15.36 8.51 -22.09
N ASN A 104 15.43 7.19 -22.26
CA ASN A 104 16.47 6.57 -23.08
C ASN A 104 16.40 7.05 -24.55
N ILE A 105 15.20 7.07 -25.16
CA ILE A 105 15.01 7.55 -26.54
C ILE A 105 15.42 9.02 -26.69
N LEU A 106 15.05 9.87 -25.74
CA LEU A 106 15.38 11.30 -25.76
C LEU A 106 16.88 11.52 -25.56
N TYR A 107 17.50 10.73 -24.69
CA TYR A 107 18.94 10.77 -24.43
C TYR A 107 19.74 10.40 -25.68
N ASP A 108 19.36 9.32 -26.38
CA ASP A 108 20.00 8.88 -27.64
C ASP A 108 19.91 9.96 -28.74
N LYS A 109 18.96 10.90 -28.61
CA LYS A 109 18.78 12.05 -29.52
C LYS A 109 19.43 13.34 -29.00
N ALA A 110 20.21 13.29 -27.92
CA ALA A 110 20.79 14.45 -27.23
C ALA A 110 19.77 15.51 -26.78
N LEU A 111 18.51 15.13 -26.57
CA LEU A 111 17.43 16.02 -26.13
C LEU A 111 17.38 16.11 -24.59
N TYR A 112 18.46 16.57 -23.97
CA TYR A 112 18.66 16.51 -22.52
C TYR A 112 17.62 17.30 -21.70
N ASN A 113 17.24 18.49 -22.17
CA ASN A 113 16.20 19.30 -21.52
C ASN A 113 14.83 18.59 -21.48
N SER A 114 14.55 17.75 -22.49
CA SER A 114 13.33 16.93 -22.51
C SER A 114 13.45 15.73 -21.56
N CYS A 115 14.64 15.13 -21.47
CA CYS A 115 14.91 14.06 -20.51
C CYS A 115 14.64 14.52 -19.06
N GLU A 116 15.15 15.70 -18.69
CA GLU A 116 15.00 16.27 -17.35
C GLU A 116 13.52 16.42 -16.95
N LYS A 117 12.67 16.87 -17.89
CA LYS A 117 11.22 16.98 -17.64
C LYS A 117 10.56 15.63 -17.36
N VAL A 118 10.97 14.57 -18.06
CA VAL A 118 10.44 13.21 -17.85
C VAL A 118 10.96 12.64 -16.53
N ILE A 119 12.25 12.84 -16.22
CA ILE A 119 12.88 12.42 -14.97
C ILE A 119 12.21 13.04 -13.76
N ASN A 120 11.97 14.36 -13.77
CA ASN A 120 11.32 15.05 -12.66
C ASN A 120 9.92 14.49 -12.38
N LYS A 121 9.17 14.16 -13.44
CA LYS A 121 7.86 13.51 -13.29
C LYS A 121 7.98 12.07 -12.77
N ALA A 122 8.93 11.29 -13.29
CA ALA A 122 9.13 9.90 -12.89
C ALA A 122 9.59 9.80 -11.43
N LYS A 123 10.47 10.71 -11.00
CA LYS A 123 10.97 10.82 -9.62
C LYS A 123 9.83 11.06 -8.64
N LYS A 124 9.01 12.08 -8.90
CA LYS A 124 7.83 12.39 -8.09
C LYS A 124 6.85 11.21 -8.04
N LEU A 125 6.55 10.60 -9.19
CA LEU A 125 5.66 9.44 -9.23
C LEU A 125 6.22 8.26 -8.43
N ALA A 126 7.51 7.95 -8.55
CA ALA A 126 8.14 6.87 -7.83
C ALA A 126 8.17 7.11 -6.30
N GLU A 127 8.39 8.36 -5.87
CA GLU A 127 8.33 8.74 -4.44
C GLU A 127 6.91 8.63 -3.88
N GLU A 128 5.91 9.19 -4.57
CA GLU A 128 4.51 9.16 -4.15
C GLU A 128 3.92 7.74 -4.11
N SER A 129 4.46 6.82 -4.91
CA SER A 129 4.05 5.41 -5.00
C SER A 129 4.99 4.43 -4.30
N GLU A 130 5.97 4.94 -3.53
CA GLU A 130 6.94 4.14 -2.77
C GLU A 130 7.67 3.09 -3.65
N GLN A 131 7.88 3.40 -4.93
CA GLN A 131 8.59 2.55 -5.89
C GLN A 131 10.10 2.78 -5.82
N PHE A 132 10.71 2.39 -4.70
CA PHE A 132 12.12 2.66 -4.40
C PHE A 132 13.10 2.11 -5.45
N LEU A 133 12.80 0.96 -6.05
CA LEU A 133 13.61 0.40 -7.13
C LEU A 133 13.64 1.33 -8.35
N TYR A 134 12.49 1.85 -8.75
CA TYR A 134 12.39 2.79 -9.87
C TYR A 134 12.98 4.14 -9.54
N LEU A 135 12.82 4.60 -8.30
CA LEU A 135 13.46 5.82 -7.84
C LEU A 135 14.98 5.73 -8.02
N SER A 136 15.60 4.59 -7.68
CA SER A 136 17.04 4.38 -7.93
C SER A 136 17.40 4.54 -9.41
N TYR A 137 16.66 3.90 -10.31
CA TYR A 137 16.91 4.03 -11.75
C TYR A 137 16.73 5.46 -12.27
N VAL A 138 15.73 6.19 -11.76
CA VAL A 138 15.50 7.59 -12.12
C VAL A 138 16.68 8.48 -11.67
N LEU A 139 17.19 8.27 -10.46
CA LEU A 139 18.35 9.01 -9.93
C LEU A 139 19.64 8.71 -10.71
N ASP A 140 19.83 7.48 -11.17
CA ASP A 140 20.96 7.11 -12.03
C ASP A 140 20.91 7.84 -13.38
N TRP A 141 19.71 7.94 -13.96
CA TRP A 141 19.49 8.73 -15.18
C TRP A 141 19.70 10.23 -14.97
N GLU A 142 19.20 10.78 -13.87
CA GLU A 142 19.40 12.19 -13.48
C GLU A 142 20.90 12.51 -13.42
N ARG A 143 21.69 11.66 -12.74
CA ARG A 143 23.16 11.79 -12.70
C ARG A 143 23.79 11.72 -14.09
N LYS A 144 23.39 10.74 -14.91
CA LYS A 144 23.95 10.54 -16.25
C LYS A 144 23.75 11.76 -17.16
N ILE A 145 22.57 12.38 -17.10
CA ILE A 145 22.27 13.58 -17.90
C ILE A 145 23.06 14.79 -17.41
N LEU A 146 23.18 14.99 -16.10
CA LEU A 146 23.99 16.07 -15.54
C LEU A 146 25.45 15.99 -16.00
N LEU A 147 26.04 14.80 -16.01
CA LEU A 147 27.40 14.58 -16.52
C LEU A 147 27.49 14.87 -18.03
N SER A 148 26.51 14.43 -18.81
CA SER A 148 26.50 14.63 -20.26
C SER A 148 26.35 16.10 -20.67
N GLN A 149 25.64 16.91 -19.86
CA GLN A 149 25.48 18.35 -20.08
C GLN A 149 26.71 19.17 -19.65
N GLY A 150 27.50 18.68 -18.70
CA GLY A 150 28.73 19.35 -18.24
C GLY A 150 29.94 19.15 -19.16
N GLU A 151 29.88 18.19 -20.09
CA GLU A 151 30.92 17.90 -21.09
C GLU A 151 30.68 18.63 -22.44
N SER A 152 29.58 19.39 -22.56
CA SER A 152 29.18 20.12 -23.78
C SER A 152 29.54 21.59 -23.75
#